data_AF-A0A9Q0BUN2-F1
#
_entry.id   AF-A0A9Q0BUN2-F1
#
_cell.length_a   1.000
_cell.length_b   1.000
_cell.length_c   1.000
_cell.angle_alpha   90.00
_cell.angle_beta   90.00
_cell.angle_gamma   90.00
#
_symmetry.space_group_name_H-M   'P 1'
#
loop_
_entity.id
_entity.type
_entity.pdbx_description
1 polymer ?
#
loop_
_entity_poly.entity_id
_entity_poly.type
_entity_poly.pdbx_seq_one_letter_code
_entity_poly.pdbx_strand_id
1 'polypeptide(L)'
;MESLLFQLKTCSELIAEGYSSTGNIGWLNEFCATFLDFASDLKARLPEVAPSGANLDVETIFLCLTQVVTCITHLERTIIMEAPQMTRQHFLDRLDWCLRRLLISLTQLETSVATVKNLEDHSFVELMDLALDHLDDYMEMLAQRGNNSLHMLEESFMEDTYQLAGIVNHLVRHALAFANVAISSDKKALTALCETLLSECATFHEESGDPNCGHRKLEALSLERALYALESFLNEALLHLLFVSLIDLENTSVERLKEALQKDMEGAQELISTFDTNMDRIQQIGVLAIAFSQDIKTKTIVRSCLASLESLDACIVPALQLPESASSSHHADILQDHFNQELLIFRNVIHEIIDSCSLINNYLDMLGKSVQTQEKSQLKVIVQRGNVLVEHFRLPVNYSTLSEDGKRVHKDLILILRECQAVVSLDIPVDPKRVVKRLKILYSVLAKLRDSISKENLDPDCSVVTQEPIPCNVTRTFVRNSRSVSKRHRSFVKQSGNCSVLDTQDKLVESINNDSDLISFQLNEILRLD
;
A
#
# COMPACT_ATOMS: atom_id res chain seq x y z
N MET A 1 -21.68 8.08 25.18
CA MET A 1 -21.52 6.81 24.44
C MET A 1 -22.85 6.12 24.20
N GLU A 2 -23.70 5.90 25.22
CA GLU A 2 -25.03 5.27 25.06
C GLU A 2 -25.88 5.82 23.90
N SER A 3 -25.93 7.15 23.68
CA SER A 3 -26.74 7.70 22.57
C SER A 3 -26.18 7.34 21.18
N LEU A 4 -24.86 7.23 21.02
CA LEU A 4 -24.23 6.79 19.77
C LEU A 4 -24.53 5.32 19.50
N LEU A 5 -24.47 4.48 20.53
CA LEU A 5 -24.81 3.05 20.43
C LEU A 5 -26.28 2.86 20.08
N PHE A 6 -27.17 3.73 20.57
CA PHE A 6 -28.58 3.71 20.20
C PHE A 6 -28.78 4.10 18.73
N GLN A 7 -28.21 5.21 18.27
CA GLN A 7 -28.28 5.64 16.85
C GLN A 7 -27.75 4.56 15.91
N LEU A 8 -26.64 3.89 16.28
CA LEU A 8 -26.07 2.82 15.47
C LEU A 8 -26.97 1.59 15.41
N LYS A 9 -27.68 1.24 16.49
CA LYS A 9 -28.70 0.17 16.48
C LYS A 9 -29.86 0.52 15.56
N THR A 10 -30.33 1.76 15.58
CA THR A 10 -31.36 2.24 14.63
C THR A 10 -30.88 2.12 13.18
N CYS A 11 -29.61 2.46 12.90
CA CYS A 11 -29.01 2.23 11.58
C CYS A 11 -29.04 0.73 11.20
N SER A 12 -28.73 -0.17 12.14
CA SER A 12 -28.78 -1.63 11.89
C SER A 12 -30.19 -2.13 11.62
N GLU A 13 -31.19 -1.62 12.32
CA GLU A 13 -32.61 -1.93 12.07
C GLU A 13 -33.04 -1.50 10.67
N LEU A 14 -32.66 -0.29 10.25
CA LEU A 14 -32.91 0.20 8.89
C LEU A 14 -32.22 -0.68 7.83
N ILE A 15 -30.97 -1.11 8.04
CA ILE A 15 -30.31 -2.06 7.12
C ILE A 15 -31.05 -3.39 7.06
N ALA A 16 -31.56 -3.90 8.18
CA ALA A 16 -32.35 -5.13 8.20
C ALA A 16 -33.62 -5.02 7.33
N GLU A 17 -34.28 -3.86 7.30
CA GLU A 17 -35.43 -3.60 6.43
C GLU A 17 -35.06 -3.59 4.94
N GLY A 18 -33.83 -3.17 4.60
CA GLY A 18 -33.33 -3.12 3.23
C GLY A 18 -33.28 -4.48 2.53
N TYR A 19 -33.17 -5.57 3.29
CA TYR A 19 -33.22 -6.95 2.76
C TYR A 19 -34.61 -7.34 2.25
N SER A 20 -35.65 -6.62 2.64
CA SER A 20 -37.01 -6.85 2.14
C SER A 20 -37.23 -6.24 0.75
N SER A 21 -38.28 -6.68 0.04
CA SER A 21 -38.60 -6.20 -1.32
C SER A 21 -39.02 -4.73 -1.41
N THR A 22 -39.08 -4.00 -0.29
CA THR A 22 -39.46 -2.58 -0.21
C THR A 22 -38.28 -1.61 -0.22
N GLY A 23 -37.04 -2.10 -0.25
CA GLY A 23 -35.84 -1.24 -0.35
C GLY A 23 -35.92 -0.35 -1.59
N ASN A 24 -36.24 0.93 -1.38
CA ASN A 24 -36.34 1.95 -2.41
C ASN A 24 -35.46 3.14 -2.00
N ILE A 25 -35.41 4.18 -2.84
CA ILE A 25 -34.57 5.34 -2.56
C ILE A 25 -34.99 6.08 -1.28
N GLY A 26 -36.28 6.07 -0.92
CA GLY A 26 -36.78 6.71 0.30
C GLY A 26 -36.24 6.04 1.57
N TRP A 27 -36.20 4.71 1.58
CA TRP A 27 -35.56 3.93 2.64
C TRP A 27 -34.05 4.23 2.74
N LEU A 28 -33.36 4.28 1.61
CA LEU A 28 -31.92 4.60 1.61
C LEU A 28 -31.66 6.01 2.14
N ASN A 29 -32.54 6.98 1.83
CA ASN A 29 -32.46 8.34 2.35
C ASN A 29 -32.63 8.40 3.87
N GLU A 30 -33.56 7.62 4.42
CA GLU A 30 -33.78 7.52 5.87
C GLU A 30 -32.57 6.92 6.58
N PHE A 31 -31.96 5.87 6.00
CA PHE A 31 -30.70 5.34 6.49
C PHE A 31 -29.59 6.38 6.43
N CYS A 32 -29.42 7.07 5.30
CA CYS A 32 -28.38 8.09 5.13
C CYS A 32 -28.51 9.22 6.14
N ALA A 33 -29.72 9.73 6.38
CA ALA A 33 -29.98 10.77 7.36
C ALA A 33 -29.65 10.31 8.79
N THR A 34 -30.10 9.11 9.16
CA THR A 34 -29.81 8.54 10.49
C THR A 34 -28.30 8.31 10.69
N PHE A 35 -27.62 7.82 9.66
CA PHE A 35 -26.18 7.58 9.70
C PHE A 35 -25.37 8.89 9.71
N LEU A 36 -25.83 9.93 9.03
CA LEU A 36 -25.25 11.27 9.05
C LEU A 36 -25.26 11.87 10.46
N ASP A 37 -26.40 11.78 11.15
CA ASP A 37 -26.54 12.25 12.52
C ASP A 37 -25.57 11.50 13.45
N PHE A 38 -25.54 10.17 13.34
CA PHE A 38 -24.58 9.33 14.06
C PHE A 38 -23.11 9.73 13.80
N ALA A 39 -22.72 9.88 12.53
CA ALA A 39 -21.35 10.20 12.15
C ALA A 39 -20.93 11.59 12.64
N SER A 40 -21.85 12.56 12.60
CA SER A 40 -21.63 13.92 13.09
C SER A 40 -21.43 13.95 14.61
N ASP A 41 -22.29 13.25 15.36
CA ASP A 41 -22.18 13.12 16.81
C ASP A 41 -20.91 12.36 17.23
N LEU A 42 -20.53 11.34 16.46
CA LEU A 42 -19.30 10.58 16.68
C LEU A 42 -18.06 11.47 16.46
N LYS A 43 -18.04 12.24 15.37
CA LYS A 43 -16.95 13.19 15.06
C LYS A 43 -16.75 14.20 16.19
N ALA A 44 -17.84 14.71 16.78
CA ALA A 44 -17.78 15.64 17.89
C ALA A 44 -17.20 15.02 19.18
N ARG A 45 -17.41 13.72 19.41
CA ARG A 45 -16.97 13.01 20.63
C ARG A 45 -15.61 12.31 20.50
N LEU A 46 -15.16 12.02 19.28
CA LEU A 46 -13.92 11.28 19.04
C LEU A 46 -12.69 11.89 19.75
N PRO A 47 -12.48 13.22 19.76
CA PRO A 47 -11.33 13.83 20.43
C PRO A 47 -11.30 13.61 21.95
N GLU A 48 -12.46 13.45 22.58
CA GLU A 48 -12.59 13.23 24.03
C GLU A 48 -12.34 11.75 24.39
N VAL A 49 -12.76 10.83 23.52
CA VAL A 49 -12.74 9.38 23.77
C VAL A 49 -11.42 8.74 23.32
N ALA A 50 -10.75 9.30 22.31
CA ALA A 50 -9.47 8.81 21.80
C ALA A 50 -8.51 9.96 21.49
N PRO A 51 -7.92 10.60 22.52
CA PRO A 51 -7.08 11.79 22.36
C PRO A 51 -5.76 11.52 21.61
N SER A 52 -5.24 10.29 21.63
CA SER A 52 -4.23 9.84 20.68
C SER A 52 -4.92 9.07 19.54
N GLY A 53 -4.97 9.64 18.34
CA GLY A 53 -5.55 9.00 17.15
C GLY A 53 -4.87 7.69 16.71
N ALA A 54 -3.81 7.26 17.40
CA ALA A 54 -3.08 6.02 17.17
C ALA A 54 -3.70 4.81 17.90
N ASN A 55 -5.02 4.67 17.82
CA ASN A 55 -5.76 3.52 18.36
C ASN A 55 -6.31 2.69 17.19
N LEU A 56 -6.06 1.37 17.20
CA LEU A 56 -6.57 0.43 16.20
C LEU A 56 -8.10 0.49 16.07
N ASP A 57 -8.82 0.75 17.17
CA ASP A 57 -10.27 0.92 17.16
C ASP A 57 -10.69 2.19 16.42
N VAL A 58 -9.93 3.28 16.56
CA VAL A 58 -10.16 4.53 15.81
C VAL A 58 -9.90 4.32 14.33
N GLU A 59 -8.80 3.64 13.96
CA GLU A 59 -8.52 3.27 12.58
C GLU A 59 -9.64 2.38 12.00
N THR A 60 -10.18 1.45 12.80
CA THR A 60 -11.30 0.58 12.40
C THR A 60 -12.60 1.37 12.23
N ILE A 61 -12.87 2.34 13.08
CA ILE A 61 -14.01 3.25 12.95
C ILE A 61 -13.92 4.01 11.63
N PHE A 62 -12.78 4.63 11.32
CA PHE A 62 -12.60 5.37 10.07
C PHE A 62 -12.75 4.48 8.83
N LEU A 63 -12.23 3.26 8.88
CA LEU A 63 -12.45 2.26 7.83
C LEU A 63 -13.95 2.01 7.61
N CYS A 64 -14.69 1.71 8.69
CA CYS A 64 -16.11 1.38 8.58
C CYS A 64 -16.95 2.56 8.10
N LEU A 65 -16.66 3.77 8.58
CA LEU A 65 -17.34 4.99 8.11
C LEU A 65 -17.14 5.19 6.59
N THR A 66 -15.90 5.04 6.13
CA THR A 66 -15.57 5.16 4.70
C THR A 66 -16.28 4.09 3.88
N GLN A 67 -16.25 2.83 4.33
CA GLN A 67 -16.91 1.71 3.67
C GLN A 67 -18.43 1.86 3.60
N VAL A 68 -19.07 2.42 4.64
CA VAL A 68 -20.52 2.70 4.60
C VAL A 68 -20.85 3.68 3.48
N VAL A 69 -20.10 4.76 3.33
CA VAL A 69 -20.34 5.75 2.27
C VAL A 69 -20.09 5.16 0.88
N THR A 70 -19.04 4.37 0.72
CA THR A 70 -18.78 3.62 -0.52
C THR A 70 -19.97 2.70 -0.85
N CYS A 71 -20.44 1.90 0.11
CA CYS A 71 -21.54 0.96 -0.11
C CYS A 71 -22.87 1.66 -0.42
N ILE A 72 -23.18 2.79 0.23
CA ILE A 72 -24.37 3.61 -0.06
C ILE A 72 -24.37 4.04 -1.54
N THR A 73 -23.23 4.51 -2.04
CA THR A 73 -23.09 5.00 -3.43
C THR A 73 -23.41 3.91 -4.45
N HIS A 74 -22.94 2.69 -4.22
CA HIS A 74 -23.22 1.56 -5.12
C HIS A 74 -24.61 0.95 -4.90
N LEU A 75 -25.14 1.01 -3.68
CA LEU A 75 -26.50 0.58 -3.38
C LEU A 75 -27.54 1.50 -4.03
N GLU A 76 -27.29 2.81 -4.07
CA GLU A 76 -28.08 3.78 -4.83
C GLU A 76 -28.14 3.38 -6.31
N ARG A 77 -26.98 3.17 -6.95
CA ARG A 77 -26.91 2.71 -8.35
C ARG A 77 -27.68 1.42 -8.57
N THR A 78 -27.56 0.48 -7.64
CA THR A 78 -28.30 -0.80 -7.65
C THR A 78 -29.82 -0.57 -7.64
N ILE A 79 -30.32 0.38 -6.84
CA ILE A 79 -31.74 0.73 -6.80
C ILE A 79 -32.17 1.41 -8.10
N ILE A 80 -31.40 2.38 -8.60
CA ILE A 80 -31.73 3.15 -9.83
C ILE A 80 -31.76 2.26 -11.07
N MET A 81 -30.80 1.33 -11.19
CA MET A 81 -30.69 0.43 -12.33
C MET A 81 -31.62 -0.80 -12.23
N GLU A 82 -32.45 -0.88 -11.18
CA GLU A 82 -33.28 -2.03 -10.86
C GLU A 82 -32.50 -3.36 -10.94
N ALA A 83 -31.27 -3.33 -10.43
CA ALA A 83 -30.35 -4.45 -10.52
C ALA A 83 -30.82 -5.62 -9.63
N PRO A 84 -30.36 -6.85 -9.91
CA PRO A 84 -30.81 -8.04 -9.20
C PRO A 84 -30.67 -7.96 -7.68
N GLN A 85 -31.52 -8.69 -6.97
CA GLN A 85 -31.48 -8.81 -5.51
C GLN A 85 -30.10 -9.26 -5.00
N MET A 86 -29.36 -10.07 -5.76
CA MET A 86 -28.01 -10.49 -5.38
C MET A 86 -26.98 -9.34 -5.37
N THR A 87 -27.09 -8.35 -6.27
CA THR A 87 -26.27 -7.13 -6.22
C THR A 87 -26.58 -6.34 -4.96
N ARG A 88 -27.88 -6.18 -4.67
CA ARG A 88 -28.34 -5.48 -3.47
C ARG A 88 -27.85 -6.16 -2.19
N GLN A 89 -27.97 -7.50 -2.14
CA GLN A 89 -27.53 -8.32 -1.02
C GLN A 89 -26.05 -8.10 -0.70
N HIS A 90 -25.19 -8.07 -1.72
CA HIS A 90 -23.76 -7.82 -1.55
C HIS A 90 -23.49 -6.52 -0.77
N PHE A 91 -24.09 -5.39 -1.18
CA PHE A 91 -23.88 -4.12 -0.50
C PHE A 91 -24.55 -4.05 0.87
N LEU A 92 -25.71 -4.68 1.06
CA LEU A 92 -26.36 -4.74 2.37
C LEU A 92 -25.54 -5.55 3.39
N ASP A 93 -24.99 -6.69 2.98
CA ASP A 93 -24.14 -7.53 3.85
C ASP A 93 -22.88 -6.77 4.28
N ARG A 94 -22.32 -5.95 3.38
CA ARG A 94 -21.20 -5.06 3.68
C ARG A 94 -21.56 -3.95 4.66
N LEU A 95 -22.72 -3.32 4.48
CA LEU A 95 -23.23 -2.30 5.40
C LEU A 95 -23.45 -2.88 6.80
N ASP A 96 -24.14 -4.03 6.92
CA ASP A 96 -24.35 -4.73 8.20
C ASP A 96 -23.02 -5.07 8.88
N TRP A 97 -22.04 -5.60 8.13
CA TRP A 97 -20.70 -5.87 8.67
C TRP A 97 -20.03 -4.62 9.23
N CYS A 98 -20.09 -3.49 8.50
CA CYS A 98 -19.51 -2.22 8.95
C CYS A 98 -20.19 -1.70 10.23
N LEU A 99 -21.52 -1.74 10.31
CA LEU A 99 -22.26 -1.30 11.48
C LEU A 99 -21.95 -2.17 12.71
N ARG A 100 -21.83 -3.50 12.55
CA ARG A 100 -21.42 -4.40 13.63
C ARG A 100 -20.01 -4.12 14.11
N ARG A 101 -19.08 -3.82 13.19
CA ARG A 101 -17.70 -3.46 13.54
C ARG A 101 -17.62 -2.12 14.26
N LEU A 102 -18.35 -1.10 13.79
CA LEU A 102 -18.49 0.18 14.48
C LEU A 102 -18.99 -0.02 15.91
N LEU A 103 -20.00 -0.86 16.11
CA LEU A 103 -20.57 -1.12 17.44
C LEU A 103 -19.51 -1.70 18.39
N ILE A 104 -18.71 -2.65 17.89
CA ILE A 104 -17.71 -3.33 18.71
C ILE A 104 -16.55 -2.38 19.04
N SER A 105 -16.02 -1.65 18.06
CA SER A 105 -14.93 -0.69 18.30
C SER A 105 -15.36 0.46 19.22
N LEU A 106 -16.60 0.96 19.11
CA LEU A 106 -17.12 1.97 20.05
C LEU A 106 -17.25 1.43 21.47
N THR A 107 -17.67 0.17 21.63
CA THR A 107 -17.77 -0.47 22.95
C THR A 107 -16.39 -0.69 23.58
N GLN A 108 -15.38 -1.04 22.76
CA GLN A 108 -13.99 -1.19 23.19
C GLN A 108 -13.39 0.16 23.64
N LEU A 109 -13.65 1.23 22.89
CA LEU A 109 -13.25 2.58 23.28
C LEU A 109 -13.89 3.03 24.61
N GLU A 110 -15.16 2.71 24.87
CA GLU A 110 -15.83 3.05 26.12
C GLU A 110 -15.27 2.30 27.34
N THR A 111 -14.87 1.05 27.16
CA THR A 111 -14.42 0.19 28.27
C THR A 111 -12.97 0.43 28.68
N SER A 112 -12.20 1.26 27.95
CA SER A 112 -10.80 1.65 28.23
C SER A 112 -9.89 0.45 28.56
N VAL A 113 -10.20 -0.74 28.04
CA VAL A 113 -9.32 -1.89 28.17
C VAL A 113 -8.19 -1.66 27.19
N ALA A 114 -7.04 -1.19 27.68
CA ALA A 114 -5.82 -1.22 26.88
C ALA A 114 -5.53 -2.69 26.57
N THR A 115 -5.96 -3.15 25.41
CA THR A 115 -5.58 -4.46 24.89
C THR A 115 -4.07 -4.45 24.75
N VAL A 116 -3.38 -5.32 25.48
CA VAL A 116 -1.95 -5.58 25.25
C VAL A 116 -1.85 -6.01 23.79
N LYS A 117 -1.22 -5.18 22.94
CA LYS A 117 -1.01 -5.53 21.53
C LYS A 117 -0.20 -6.83 21.49
N ASN A 118 -0.73 -7.87 20.86
CA ASN A 118 0.06 -9.05 20.59
C ASN A 118 1.07 -8.72 19.49
N LEU A 119 2.17 -9.48 19.40
CA LEU A 119 3.12 -9.31 18.28
C LEU A 119 2.44 -9.50 16.90
N GLU A 120 1.33 -10.23 16.85
CA GLU A 120 0.50 -10.40 15.65
C GLU A 120 -0.19 -9.10 15.18
N ASP A 121 -0.41 -8.15 16.08
CA ASP A 121 -1.07 -6.88 15.78
C ASP A 121 -0.09 -5.80 15.30
N HIS A 122 1.22 -6.10 15.32
CA HIS A 122 2.27 -5.16 14.93
C HIS A 122 2.55 -5.26 13.42
N SER A 123 2.68 -4.09 12.80
CA SER A 123 3.13 -3.96 11.43
C SER A 123 4.61 -4.35 11.29
N PHE A 124 5.05 -4.61 10.06
CA PHE A 124 6.46 -4.92 9.77
C PHE A 124 7.41 -3.82 10.29
N VAL A 125 7.02 -2.55 10.17
CA VAL A 125 7.82 -1.41 10.62
C VAL A 125 7.90 -1.36 12.14
N GLU A 126 6.76 -1.52 12.83
CA GLU A 126 6.74 -1.56 14.30
C GLU A 126 7.59 -2.71 14.84
N LEU A 127 7.54 -3.90 14.23
CA LEU A 127 8.38 -5.04 14.60
C LEU A 127 9.87 -4.77 14.34
N MET A 128 10.20 -4.07 13.25
CA MET A 128 11.58 -3.70 12.93
C MET A 128 12.14 -2.71 13.95
N ASP A 129 11.36 -1.68 14.29
CA ASP A 129 11.72 -0.69 15.30
C ASP A 129 11.91 -1.37 16.67
N LEU A 130 10.98 -2.24 17.09
CA LEU A 130 11.11 -3.03 18.32
C LEU A 130 12.39 -3.87 18.33
N ALA A 131 12.68 -4.61 17.25
CA ALA A 131 13.90 -5.43 17.16
C ALA A 131 15.18 -4.60 17.29
N LEU A 132 15.22 -3.43 16.65
CA LEU A 132 16.38 -2.53 16.70
C LEU A 132 16.52 -1.85 18.06
N ASP A 133 15.42 -1.49 18.72
CA ASP A 133 15.43 -0.94 20.07
C ASP A 133 15.97 -1.95 21.08
N HIS A 134 15.53 -3.22 21.00
CA HIS A 134 16.09 -4.31 21.82
C HIS A 134 17.61 -4.49 21.60
N LEU A 135 18.09 -4.39 20.36
CA LEU A 135 19.52 -4.47 20.06
C LEU A 135 20.31 -3.26 20.58
N ASP A 136 19.73 -2.07 20.52
CA ASP A 136 20.34 -0.85 21.05
C ASP A 136 20.46 -0.90 22.58
N ASP A 137 19.40 -1.31 23.28
CA ASP A 137 19.39 -1.51 24.73
C ASP A 137 20.42 -2.57 25.14
N TYR A 138 20.49 -3.68 24.40
CA TYR A 138 21.51 -4.71 24.60
C TYR A 138 22.93 -4.17 24.46
N MET A 139 23.19 -3.36 23.41
CA MET A 139 24.50 -2.75 23.20
C MET A 139 24.86 -1.73 24.29
N GLU A 140 23.89 -0.98 24.81
CA GLU A 140 24.09 -0.06 25.93
C GLU A 140 24.45 -0.83 27.22
N MET A 141 23.73 -1.92 27.52
CA MET A 141 24.04 -2.79 28.65
C MET A 141 25.44 -3.40 28.54
N LEU A 142 25.85 -3.87 27.36
CA LEU A 142 27.21 -4.39 27.13
C LEU A 142 28.30 -3.33 27.39
N ALA A 143 28.03 -2.07 27.04
CA ALA A 143 28.97 -0.97 27.30
C ALA A 143 29.10 -0.67 28.81
N GLN A 144 28.02 -0.86 29.57
CA GLN A 144 27.99 -0.67 31.03
C GLN A 144 28.64 -1.85 31.80
N ARG A 145 28.61 -3.07 31.24
CA ARG A 145 29.22 -4.31 31.81
C ARG A 145 30.72 -4.18 32.08
N GLY A 146 31.41 -3.23 31.46
CA GLY A 146 32.81 -2.92 31.74
C GLY A 146 33.10 -2.46 33.19
N ASN A 147 32.07 -2.12 33.99
CA ASN A 147 32.25 -1.42 35.26
C ASN A 147 31.66 -2.06 36.55
N ASN A 148 30.79 -3.09 36.56
CA ASN A 148 30.38 -3.79 37.82
C ASN A 148 29.55 -5.10 37.64
N SER A 149 29.77 -6.04 38.59
CA SER A 149 29.01 -7.23 39.07
C SER A 149 28.07 -8.02 38.15
N LEU A 150 28.35 -9.33 38.05
CA LEU A 150 27.97 -10.26 36.97
C LEU A 150 26.60 -10.99 37.11
N HIS A 151 25.97 -11.05 38.28
CA HIS A 151 25.07 -12.19 38.60
C HIS A 151 23.56 -11.88 38.66
N MET A 152 23.15 -10.61 38.64
CA MET A 152 21.73 -10.20 38.66
C MET A 152 21.17 -9.85 37.27
N LEU A 153 22.04 -9.82 36.25
CA LEU A 153 21.72 -9.36 34.89
C LEU A 153 21.47 -10.54 33.94
N GLU A 154 21.94 -11.75 34.26
CA GLU A 154 21.79 -12.95 33.42
C GLU A 154 20.32 -13.41 33.27
N GLU A 155 19.49 -13.27 34.32
CA GLU A 155 18.06 -13.57 34.22
C GLU A 155 17.30 -12.55 33.35
N SER A 156 17.64 -11.25 33.42
CA SER A 156 17.06 -10.25 32.51
C SER A 156 17.55 -10.42 31.07
N PHE A 157 18.81 -10.83 30.87
CA PHE A 157 19.33 -11.16 29.54
C PHE A 157 18.55 -12.29 28.88
N MET A 158 18.18 -13.36 29.60
CA MET A 158 17.44 -14.46 28.99
C MET A 158 16.04 -14.02 28.55
N GLU A 159 15.30 -13.30 29.40
CA GLU A 159 13.92 -12.89 29.11
C GLU A 159 13.82 -11.91 27.92
N ASP A 160 14.73 -10.93 27.83
CA ASP A 160 14.77 -9.96 26.72
C ASP A 160 15.21 -10.61 25.41
N THR A 161 16.13 -11.58 25.46
CA THR A 161 16.60 -12.25 24.23
C THR A 161 15.46 -13.10 23.65
N TYR A 162 14.70 -13.86 24.44
CA TYR A 162 13.55 -14.63 23.94
C TYR A 162 12.46 -13.76 23.28
N GLN A 163 12.28 -12.53 23.72
CA GLN A 163 11.38 -11.57 23.07
C GLN A 163 11.89 -11.18 21.67
N LEU A 164 13.20 -10.97 21.51
CA LEU A 164 13.79 -10.66 20.21
C LEU A 164 13.63 -11.79 19.19
N ALA A 165 13.83 -13.06 19.58
CA ALA A 165 13.52 -14.21 18.71
C ALA A 165 12.04 -14.23 18.29
N GLY A 166 11.12 -13.90 19.20
CA GLY A 166 9.70 -13.75 18.87
C GLY A 166 9.48 -12.71 17.79
N ILE A 167 10.02 -11.50 17.97
CA ILE A 167 9.91 -10.39 17.02
C ILE A 167 10.50 -10.77 15.65
N VAL A 168 11.70 -11.38 15.62
CA VAL A 168 12.33 -11.84 14.38
C VAL A 168 11.48 -12.86 13.65
N ASN A 169 10.87 -13.81 14.36
CA ASN A 169 9.95 -14.77 13.74
C ASN A 169 8.74 -14.08 13.09
N HIS A 170 8.17 -13.05 13.71
CA HIS A 170 7.09 -12.27 13.11
C HIS A 170 7.55 -11.48 11.88
N LEU A 171 8.74 -10.85 11.92
CA LEU A 171 9.34 -10.19 10.75
C LEU A 171 9.50 -11.14 9.56
N VAL A 172 10.01 -12.35 9.82
CA VAL A 172 10.17 -13.40 8.80
C VAL A 172 8.82 -13.84 8.25
N ARG A 173 7.78 -13.99 9.08
CA ARG A 173 6.42 -14.32 8.61
C ARG A 173 5.88 -13.26 7.65
N HIS A 174 6.04 -11.97 7.98
CA HIS A 174 5.61 -10.87 7.11
C HIS A 174 6.38 -10.88 5.78
N ALA A 175 7.70 -11.04 5.83
CA ALA A 175 8.54 -11.08 4.63
C ALA A 175 8.22 -12.29 3.73
N LEU A 176 7.96 -13.46 4.31
CA LEU A 176 7.60 -14.67 3.55
C LEU A 176 6.19 -14.61 2.97
N ALA A 177 5.23 -13.98 3.67
CA ALA A 177 3.90 -13.72 3.13
C ALA A 177 3.99 -12.88 1.85
N PHE A 178 4.79 -11.81 1.88
CA PHE A 178 5.09 -11.01 0.69
C PHE A 178 5.84 -11.82 -0.39
N ALA A 179 6.85 -12.61 0.00
CA ALA A 179 7.64 -13.40 -0.93
C ALA A 179 6.81 -14.41 -1.73
N ASN A 180 5.66 -14.86 -1.20
CA ASN A 180 4.79 -15.81 -1.90
C ASN A 180 4.11 -15.24 -3.14
N VAL A 181 3.88 -13.93 -3.19
CA VAL A 181 3.25 -13.23 -4.32
C VAL A 181 4.27 -12.46 -5.17
N ALA A 182 5.49 -12.29 -4.65
CA ALA A 182 6.59 -11.60 -5.31
C ALA A 182 7.04 -12.32 -6.60
N ILE A 183 7.78 -11.60 -7.45
CA ILE A 183 8.41 -12.21 -8.62
C ILE A 183 9.43 -13.29 -8.20
N SER A 184 9.63 -14.29 -9.06
CA SER A 184 10.41 -15.48 -8.73
C SER A 184 11.85 -15.21 -8.28
N SER A 185 12.51 -14.19 -8.86
CA SER A 185 13.84 -13.76 -8.45
C SER A 185 13.85 -13.23 -7.01
N ASP A 186 12.85 -12.42 -6.68
CA ASP A 186 12.77 -11.69 -5.43
C ASP A 186 12.29 -12.62 -4.32
N LYS A 187 11.37 -13.54 -4.62
CA LYS A 187 10.99 -14.63 -3.73
C LYS A 187 12.21 -15.40 -3.25
N LYS A 188 13.08 -15.84 -4.18
CA LYS A 188 14.28 -16.60 -3.84
C LYS A 188 15.24 -15.81 -2.96
N ALA A 189 15.46 -14.53 -3.27
CA ALA A 189 16.35 -13.67 -2.51
C ALA A 189 15.80 -13.36 -1.11
N LEU A 190 14.50 -13.07 -0.99
CA LEU A 190 13.83 -12.85 0.29
C LEU A 190 13.87 -14.09 1.18
N THR A 191 13.63 -15.28 0.63
CA THR A 191 13.75 -16.53 1.39
C THR A 191 15.16 -16.71 1.94
N ALA A 192 16.20 -16.48 1.13
CA ALA A 192 17.59 -16.58 1.59
C ALA A 192 17.94 -15.53 2.66
N LEU A 193 17.42 -14.31 2.55
CA LEU A 193 17.59 -13.27 3.58
C LEU A 193 16.87 -13.63 4.88
N CYS A 194 15.68 -14.22 4.82
CA CYS A 194 14.97 -14.72 5.98
C CYS A 194 15.74 -15.86 6.68
N GLU A 195 16.27 -16.81 5.92
CA GLU A 195 17.14 -17.89 6.45
C GLU A 195 18.38 -17.31 7.13
N THR A 196 19.01 -16.31 6.52
CA THR A 196 20.16 -15.61 7.09
C THR A 196 19.78 -14.92 8.39
N LEU A 197 18.67 -14.17 8.42
CA LEU A 197 18.19 -13.48 9.61
C LEU A 197 17.90 -14.45 10.77
N LEU A 198 17.25 -15.58 10.49
CA LEU A 198 17.00 -16.63 11.48
C LEU A 198 18.30 -17.25 12.00
N SER A 199 19.29 -17.47 11.12
CA SER A 199 20.60 -17.98 11.52
C SER A 199 21.37 -17.00 12.41
N GLU A 200 21.43 -15.72 12.03
CA GLU A 200 22.10 -14.68 12.83
C GLU A 200 21.41 -14.48 14.18
N CYS A 201 20.07 -14.58 14.21
CA CYS A 201 19.30 -14.58 15.45
C CYS A 201 19.66 -15.80 16.31
N ALA A 202 19.64 -17.01 15.76
CA ALA A 202 20.02 -18.21 16.50
C ALA A 202 21.45 -18.12 17.08
N THR A 203 22.43 -17.64 16.29
CA THR A 203 23.80 -17.41 16.77
C THR A 203 23.86 -16.37 17.89
N PHE A 204 23.11 -15.27 17.78
CA PHE A 204 23.01 -14.27 18.85
C PHE A 204 22.46 -14.87 20.16
N HIS A 205 21.57 -15.86 20.04
CA HIS A 205 20.99 -16.59 21.17
C HIS A 205 21.85 -17.73 21.73
N GLU A 206 22.87 -18.21 21.00
CA GLU A 206 23.67 -19.35 21.44
C GLU A 206 24.45 -19.04 22.73
N GLU A 207 24.27 -19.90 23.74
CA GLU A 207 24.99 -19.90 25.02
C GLU A 207 26.37 -20.58 24.88
N SER A 208 27.21 -20.09 23.98
CA SER A 208 28.54 -20.68 23.74
C SER A 208 29.61 -20.08 24.67
N GLY A 209 29.72 -20.62 25.89
CA GLY A 209 30.77 -20.25 26.87
C GLY A 209 30.69 -18.78 27.31
N ASP A 210 31.64 -18.28 28.11
CA ASP A 210 31.70 -16.86 28.51
C ASP A 210 32.34 -16.04 27.37
N PRO A 211 31.56 -15.47 26.45
CA PRO A 211 32.10 -14.83 25.27
C PRO A 211 32.43 -13.40 25.68
N ASN A 212 33.65 -12.95 25.38
CA ASN A 212 34.04 -11.58 25.75
C ASN A 212 33.05 -10.56 25.14
N CYS A 213 32.91 -9.40 25.77
CA CYS A 213 31.95 -8.36 25.33
C CYS A 213 32.14 -7.92 23.87
N GLY A 214 33.35 -8.06 23.30
CA GLY A 214 33.63 -7.78 21.90
C GLY A 214 32.96 -8.78 20.95
N HIS A 215 32.93 -10.07 21.31
CA HIS A 215 32.27 -11.10 20.52
C HIS A 215 30.76 -10.90 20.49
N ARG A 216 30.13 -10.73 21.66
CA ARG A 216 28.69 -10.42 21.77
C ARG A 216 28.28 -9.15 21.03
N LYS A 217 29.13 -8.13 21.04
CA LYS A 217 28.91 -6.91 20.25
C LYS A 217 28.94 -7.18 18.74
N LEU A 218 29.83 -8.06 18.26
CA LEU A 218 29.88 -8.41 16.84
C LEU A 218 28.64 -9.20 16.41
N GLU A 219 28.12 -10.10 17.24
CA GLU A 219 26.87 -10.83 16.99
C GLU A 219 25.67 -9.88 16.90
N ALA A 220 25.53 -8.94 17.85
CA ALA A 220 24.48 -7.92 17.80
C ALA A 220 24.53 -7.08 16.52
N LEU A 221 25.73 -6.64 16.12
CA LEU A 221 25.94 -5.89 14.86
C LEU A 221 25.68 -6.75 13.61
N SER A 222 25.88 -8.07 13.69
CA SER A 222 25.59 -8.99 12.59
C SER A 222 24.08 -9.14 12.40
N LEU A 223 23.34 -9.33 13.49
CA LEU A 223 21.88 -9.37 13.50
C LEU A 223 21.27 -8.04 13.03
N GLU A 224 21.78 -6.90 13.51
CA GLU A 224 21.38 -5.57 13.04
C GLU A 224 21.54 -5.42 11.52
N ARG A 225 22.66 -5.90 10.95
CA ARG A 225 22.88 -5.87 9.50
C ARG A 225 21.92 -6.77 8.73
N ALA A 226 21.61 -7.95 9.25
CA ALA A 226 20.65 -8.86 8.63
C ALA A 226 19.24 -8.25 8.60
N LEU A 227 18.82 -7.56 9.67
CA LEU A 227 17.56 -6.82 9.74
C LEU A 227 17.49 -5.72 8.65
N TYR A 228 18.51 -4.87 8.56
CA TYR A 228 18.55 -3.83 7.52
C TYR A 228 18.62 -4.39 6.10
N ALA A 229 19.33 -5.51 5.90
CA ALA A 229 19.38 -6.16 4.59
C ALA A 229 18.00 -6.67 4.16
N LEU A 230 17.24 -7.26 5.09
CA LEU A 230 15.87 -7.70 4.83
C LEU A 230 14.94 -6.51 4.51
N GLU A 231 14.96 -5.46 5.34
CA GLU A 231 14.16 -4.25 5.12
C GLU A 231 14.46 -3.61 3.75
N SER A 232 15.75 -3.40 3.46
CA SER A 232 16.18 -2.77 2.21
C SER A 232 15.77 -3.58 0.99
N PHE A 233 15.91 -4.91 1.03
CA PHE A 233 15.53 -5.76 -0.08
C PHE A 233 14.01 -5.86 -0.24
N LEU A 234 13.25 -5.91 0.87
CA LEU A 234 11.79 -5.91 0.84
C LEU A 234 11.26 -4.64 0.16
N ASN A 235 11.83 -3.47 0.48
CA ASN A 235 11.48 -2.20 -0.15
C ASN A 235 11.74 -2.21 -1.67
N GLU A 236 12.87 -2.76 -2.12
CA GLU A 236 13.18 -2.90 -3.55
C GLU A 236 12.22 -3.88 -4.26
N ALA A 237 11.98 -5.04 -3.64
CA ALA A 237 11.09 -6.07 -4.17
C ALA A 237 9.64 -5.58 -4.26
N LEU A 238 9.19 -4.74 -3.32
CA LEU A 238 7.87 -4.11 -3.38
C LEU A 238 7.74 -3.17 -4.58
N LEU A 239 8.77 -2.39 -4.90
CA LEU A 239 8.76 -1.57 -6.11
C LEU A 239 8.72 -2.43 -7.38
N HIS A 240 9.48 -3.53 -7.44
CA HIS A 240 9.36 -4.49 -8.55
C HIS A 240 7.95 -5.06 -8.67
N LEU A 241 7.35 -5.44 -7.54
CA LEU A 241 6.00 -5.99 -7.50
C LEU A 241 4.96 -4.98 -7.97
N LEU A 242 5.11 -3.71 -7.60
CA LEU A 242 4.24 -2.64 -8.06
C LEU A 242 4.28 -2.51 -9.59
N PHE A 243 5.47 -2.49 -10.20
CA PHE A 243 5.58 -2.43 -11.66
C PHE A 243 4.88 -3.60 -12.34
N VAL A 244 5.00 -4.81 -11.78
CA VAL A 244 4.33 -6.00 -12.31
C VAL A 244 2.81 -5.89 -12.15
N SER A 245 2.35 -5.59 -10.93
CA SER A 245 0.94 -5.58 -10.60
C SER A 245 0.16 -4.52 -11.37
N LEU A 246 0.72 -3.31 -11.52
CA LEU A 246 0.08 -2.23 -12.27
C LEU A 246 0.01 -2.50 -13.78
N ILE A 247 0.98 -3.23 -14.34
CA ILE A 247 0.90 -3.68 -15.73
C ILE A 247 -0.14 -4.77 -15.89
N ASP A 248 -0.19 -5.72 -14.94
CA ASP A 248 -1.15 -6.81 -14.95
C ASP A 248 -2.59 -6.29 -14.83
N LEU A 249 -2.83 -5.19 -14.07
CA LEU A 249 -4.13 -4.51 -14.02
C LEU A 249 -4.64 -4.08 -15.42
N GLU A 250 -3.75 -3.64 -16.31
CA GLU A 250 -4.12 -3.29 -17.69
C GLU A 250 -4.33 -4.54 -18.56
N ASN A 251 -3.50 -5.57 -18.36
CA ASN A 251 -3.48 -6.77 -19.19
C ASN A 251 -4.58 -7.79 -18.83
N THR A 252 -5.06 -7.79 -17.59
CA THR A 252 -6.10 -8.69 -17.07
C THR A 252 -7.23 -7.89 -16.40
N SER A 253 -7.69 -6.83 -17.06
CA SER A 253 -8.84 -6.07 -16.60
C SER A 253 -10.12 -6.93 -16.56
N VAL A 254 -11.08 -6.54 -15.72
CA VAL A 254 -12.40 -7.20 -15.62
C VAL A 254 -13.08 -7.28 -16.99
N GLU A 255 -12.95 -6.23 -17.81
CA GLU A 255 -13.49 -6.22 -19.18
C GLU A 255 -12.85 -7.29 -20.07
N ARG A 256 -11.52 -7.45 -20.01
CA ARG A 256 -10.81 -8.49 -20.78
C ARG A 256 -11.19 -9.89 -20.30
N LEU A 257 -11.41 -10.04 -18.98
CA LEU A 257 -11.88 -11.29 -18.40
C LEU A 257 -13.29 -11.63 -18.86
N LYS A 258 -14.20 -10.64 -18.87
CA LYS A 258 -15.56 -10.73 -19.40
C LYS A 258 -15.54 -11.18 -20.87
N GLU A 259 -14.76 -10.51 -21.71
CA GLU A 259 -14.62 -10.88 -23.12
C GLU A 259 -14.07 -12.30 -23.32
N ALA A 260 -13.10 -12.72 -22.49
CA ALA A 260 -12.51 -14.05 -22.59
C ALA A 260 -13.50 -15.14 -22.19
N LEU A 261 -14.22 -14.95 -21.08
CA LEU A 261 -15.26 -15.88 -20.59
C LEU A 261 -16.39 -16.06 -21.60
N GLN A 262 -16.76 -14.99 -22.32
CA GLN A 262 -17.77 -15.06 -23.37
C GLN A 262 -17.30 -15.81 -24.62
N LYS A 263 -16.00 -15.74 -24.95
CA LYS A 263 -15.42 -16.39 -26.13
C LYS A 263 -15.09 -17.86 -25.88
N ASP A 264 -14.46 -18.17 -24.75
CA ASP A 264 -13.98 -19.50 -24.39
C ASP A 264 -13.81 -19.62 -22.86
N MET A 265 -14.75 -20.29 -22.19
CA MET A 265 -14.69 -20.49 -20.74
C MET A 265 -13.50 -21.34 -20.30
N GLU A 266 -13.11 -22.37 -21.06
CA GLU A 266 -11.97 -23.22 -20.70
C GLU A 266 -10.64 -22.47 -20.93
N GLY A 267 -10.56 -21.68 -22.01
CA GLY A 267 -9.41 -20.82 -22.31
C GLY A 267 -9.24 -19.63 -21.37
N ALA A 268 -10.30 -19.22 -20.66
CA ALA A 268 -10.24 -18.11 -19.69
C ALA A 268 -9.58 -18.48 -18.35
N GLN A 269 -9.34 -19.77 -18.07
CA GLN A 269 -8.83 -20.21 -16.75
C GLN A 269 -7.44 -19.64 -16.42
N GLU A 270 -6.57 -19.47 -17.41
CA GLU A 270 -5.25 -18.83 -17.22
C GLU A 270 -5.39 -17.34 -16.88
N LEU A 271 -6.37 -16.65 -17.48
CA LEU A 271 -6.66 -15.25 -17.18
C LEU A 271 -7.25 -15.08 -15.78
N ILE A 272 -8.15 -15.98 -15.36
CA ILE A 272 -8.67 -16.00 -13.98
C ILE A 272 -7.52 -16.18 -13.00
N SER A 273 -6.67 -17.19 -13.21
CA SER A 273 -5.53 -17.43 -12.31
C SER A 273 -4.56 -16.24 -12.25
N THR A 274 -4.36 -15.54 -13.37
CA THR A 274 -3.53 -14.33 -13.42
C THR A 274 -4.20 -13.17 -12.69
N PHE A 275 -5.52 -13.01 -12.83
CA PHE A 275 -6.31 -12.02 -12.12
C PHE A 275 -6.22 -12.23 -10.60
N ASP A 276 -6.49 -13.45 -10.12
CA ASP A 276 -6.44 -13.81 -8.69
C ASP A 276 -5.03 -13.56 -8.12
N THR A 277 -3.99 -14.00 -8.85
CA THR A 277 -2.60 -13.73 -8.48
C THR A 277 -2.32 -12.23 -8.37
N ASN A 278 -2.90 -11.41 -9.25
CA ASN A 278 -2.70 -9.96 -9.19
C ASN A 278 -3.47 -9.33 -8.02
N MET A 279 -4.64 -9.86 -7.66
CA MET A 279 -5.38 -9.45 -6.46
C MET A 279 -4.58 -9.71 -5.19
N ASP A 280 -3.95 -10.89 -5.08
CA ASP A 280 -3.05 -11.21 -3.97
C ASP A 280 -1.87 -10.22 -3.88
N ARG A 281 -1.31 -9.82 -5.04
CA ARG A 281 -0.24 -8.81 -5.08
C ARG A 281 -0.71 -7.43 -4.64
N ILE A 282 -1.89 -7.01 -5.07
CA ILE A 282 -2.51 -5.74 -4.66
C ILE A 282 -2.72 -5.71 -3.15
N GLN A 283 -3.20 -6.82 -2.57
CA GLN A 283 -3.36 -6.97 -1.13
C GLN A 283 -2.02 -6.80 -0.39
N GLN A 284 -0.96 -7.47 -0.85
CA GLN A 284 0.36 -7.35 -0.21
C GLN A 284 1.00 -5.96 -0.40
N ILE A 285 0.82 -5.32 -1.55
CA ILE A 285 1.23 -3.93 -1.77
C ILE A 285 0.53 -3.01 -0.76
N GLY A 286 -0.78 -3.18 -0.59
CA GLY A 286 -1.58 -2.37 0.33
C GLY A 286 -1.22 -2.58 1.80
N VAL A 287 -1.03 -3.83 2.23
CA VAL A 287 -0.60 -4.16 3.61
C VAL A 287 0.72 -3.47 3.95
N LEU A 288 1.71 -3.54 3.04
CA LEU A 288 2.98 -2.87 3.24
C LEU A 288 2.84 -1.35 3.17
N ALA A 289 2.06 -0.80 2.24
CA ALA A 289 1.78 0.63 2.18
C ALA A 289 1.18 1.18 3.48
N ILE A 290 0.26 0.45 4.10
CA ILE A 290 -0.32 0.79 5.41
C ILE A 290 0.77 0.77 6.50
N ALA A 291 1.63 -0.26 6.51
CA ALA A 291 2.72 -0.39 7.48
C ALA A 291 3.75 0.75 7.37
N PHE A 292 4.05 1.20 6.14
CA PHE A 292 5.01 2.27 5.90
C PHE A 292 4.43 3.68 6.00
N SER A 293 3.11 3.82 5.97
CA SER A 293 2.45 5.12 6.11
C SER A 293 2.34 5.53 7.58
N GLN A 294 2.59 6.80 7.85
CA GLN A 294 2.31 7.43 9.15
C GLN A 294 1.02 8.28 9.12
N ASP A 295 0.48 8.51 7.93
CA ASP A 295 -0.75 9.28 7.74
C ASP A 295 -1.97 8.37 7.89
N ILE A 296 -2.79 8.65 8.90
CA ILE A 296 -4.03 7.92 9.20
C ILE A 296 -4.98 7.97 7.99
N LYS A 297 -5.05 9.11 7.29
CA LYS A 297 -5.94 9.26 6.13
C LYS A 297 -5.53 8.31 5.01
N THR A 298 -4.25 8.29 4.65
CA THR A 298 -3.67 7.32 3.71
C THR A 298 -3.96 5.89 4.14
N LYS A 299 -3.70 5.54 5.42
CA LYS A 299 -3.98 4.18 5.93
C LYS A 299 -5.46 3.81 5.78
N THR A 300 -6.37 4.73 6.12
CA THR A 300 -7.81 4.53 6.00
C THR A 300 -8.22 4.31 4.55
N ILE A 301 -7.74 5.15 3.61
CA ILE A 301 -8.10 5.01 2.20
C ILE A 301 -7.59 3.68 1.64
N VAL A 302 -6.32 3.34 1.90
CA VAL A 302 -5.75 2.06 1.42
C VAL A 302 -6.52 0.88 2.01
N ARG A 303 -6.79 0.86 3.32
CA ARG A 303 -7.59 -0.21 3.96
C ARG A 303 -9.01 -0.29 3.39
N SER A 304 -9.63 0.85 3.11
CA SER A 304 -10.96 0.90 2.49
C SER A 304 -10.94 0.22 1.13
N CYS A 305 -9.99 0.58 0.27
CA CYS A 305 -9.88 -0.05 -1.05
C CYS A 305 -9.63 -1.56 -0.93
N LEU A 306 -8.71 -2.00 -0.06
CA LEU A 306 -8.48 -3.43 0.16
C LEU A 306 -9.73 -4.17 0.66
N ALA A 307 -10.46 -3.58 1.61
CA ALA A 307 -11.68 -4.20 2.14
C ALA A 307 -12.78 -4.34 1.08
N SER A 308 -12.92 -3.35 0.19
CA SER A 308 -13.83 -3.44 -0.95
C SER A 308 -13.39 -4.49 -1.96
N LEU A 309 -12.11 -4.50 -2.33
CA LEU A 309 -11.54 -5.45 -3.28
C LEU A 309 -11.65 -6.90 -2.76
N GLU A 310 -11.33 -7.14 -1.49
CA GLU A 310 -11.48 -8.44 -0.83
C GLU A 310 -12.94 -8.91 -0.83
N SER A 311 -13.89 -7.99 -0.62
CA SER A 311 -15.31 -8.35 -0.67
C SER A 311 -15.82 -8.69 -2.07
N LEU A 312 -15.15 -8.17 -3.10
CA LEU A 312 -15.46 -8.42 -4.51
C LEU A 312 -14.80 -9.68 -5.05
N ASP A 313 -13.68 -10.11 -4.46
CA ASP A 313 -12.87 -11.25 -4.90
C ASP A 313 -13.72 -12.52 -5.13
N ALA A 314 -14.59 -12.82 -4.16
CA ALA A 314 -15.44 -14.01 -4.21
C ALA A 314 -16.65 -13.90 -5.16
N CYS A 315 -16.98 -12.72 -5.70
CA CYS A 315 -18.21 -12.52 -6.47
C CYS A 315 -18.02 -11.92 -7.87
N ILE A 316 -16.91 -11.23 -8.15
CA ILE A 316 -16.68 -10.58 -9.45
C ILE A 316 -16.57 -11.61 -10.58
N VAL A 317 -15.72 -12.64 -10.44
CA VAL A 317 -15.56 -13.68 -11.47
C VAL A 317 -16.84 -14.49 -11.66
N PRO A 318 -17.53 -14.98 -10.60
CA PRO A 318 -18.83 -15.62 -10.75
C PRO A 318 -19.88 -14.74 -11.45
N ALA A 319 -19.91 -13.43 -11.19
CA ALA A 319 -20.85 -12.52 -11.83
C ALA A 319 -20.65 -12.45 -13.35
N LEU A 320 -19.39 -12.49 -13.81
CA LEU A 320 -19.05 -12.51 -15.24
C LEU A 320 -19.42 -13.82 -15.95
N GLN A 321 -19.55 -14.92 -15.21
CA GLN A 321 -19.91 -16.24 -15.74
C GLN A 321 -21.43 -16.46 -15.89
N LEU A 322 -22.25 -15.54 -15.37
CA LEU A 322 -23.70 -15.65 -15.48
C LEU A 322 -24.13 -15.50 -16.95
N PRO A 323 -25.15 -16.27 -17.40
CA PRO A 323 -25.70 -16.12 -18.74
C PRO A 323 -26.16 -14.67 -18.99
N GLU A 324 -25.88 -14.13 -20.18
CA GLU A 324 -26.28 -12.76 -20.52
C GLU A 324 -27.81 -12.61 -20.51
N SER A 325 -28.29 -11.83 -19.56
CA SER A 325 -29.65 -11.32 -19.44
C SER A 325 -29.53 -9.85 -19.02
N ALA A 326 -30.54 -9.02 -19.29
CA ALA A 326 -30.51 -7.61 -18.89
C ALA A 326 -30.23 -7.44 -17.38
N SER A 327 -30.81 -8.32 -16.56
CA SER A 327 -30.59 -8.38 -15.11
C SER A 327 -29.17 -8.80 -14.73
N SER A 328 -28.61 -9.86 -15.32
CA SER A 328 -27.26 -10.33 -15.00
C SER A 328 -26.16 -9.39 -15.51
N SER A 329 -26.41 -8.68 -16.62
CA SER A 329 -25.51 -7.61 -17.09
C SER A 329 -25.40 -6.51 -16.05
N HIS A 330 -26.52 -5.97 -15.56
CA HIS A 330 -26.48 -4.92 -14.52
C HIS A 330 -25.76 -5.37 -13.24
N HIS A 331 -25.86 -6.65 -12.86
CA HIS A 331 -25.11 -7.18 -11.72
C HIS A 331 -23.59 -7.10 -11.96
N ALA A 332 -23.12 -7.66 -13.08
CA ALA A 332 -21.70 -7.64 -13.44
C ALA A 332 -21.17 -6.21 -13.62
N ASP A 333 -21.93 -5.34 -14.29
CA ASP A 333 -21.52 -3.98 -14.61
C ASP A 333 -21.37 -3.13 -13.33
N ILE A 334 -22.30 -3.25 -12.36
CA ILE A 334 -22.19 -2.53 -11.08
C ILE A 334 -20.98 -3.00 -10.25
N LEU A 335 -20.73 -4.31 -10.20
CA LEU A 335 -19.57 -4.85 -9.48
C LEU A 335 -18.26 -4.48 -10.16
N GLN A 336 -18.21 -4.51 -11.50
CA GLN A 336 -17.07 -4.06 -12.30
C GLN A 336 -16.78 -2.58 -12.07
N ASP A 337 -17.81 -1.73 -12.03
CA ASP A 337 -17.65 -0.30 -11.74
C ASP A 337 -17.11 -0.07 -10.33
N HIS A 338 -17.61 -0.81 -9.33
CA HIS A 338 -17.09 -0.76 -7.96
C HIS A 338 -15.61 -1.16 -7.92
N PHE A 339 -15.28 -2.30 -8.53
CA PHE A 339 -13.91 -2.81 -8.62
C PHE A 339 -12.95 -1.79 -9.25
N ASN A 340 -13.32 -1.24 -10.41
CA ASN A 340 -12.48 -0.28 -11.13
C ASN A 340 -12.31 1.05 -10.37
N GLN A 341 -13.35 1.51 -9.67
CA GLN A 341 -13.29 2.72 -8.84
C GLN A 341 -12.32 2.53 -7.67
N GLU A 342 -12.42 1.42 -6.95
CA GLU A 342 -11.55 1.12 -5.81
C GLU A 342 -10.09 0.88 -6.25
N LEU A 343 -9.87 0.18 -7.35
CA LEU A 343 -8.52 0.03 -7.92
C LEU A 343 -7.92 1.37 -8.34
N LEU A 344 -8.71 2.27 -8.92
CA LEU A 344 -8.24 3.58 -9.34
C LEU A 344 -7.82 4.42 -8.13
N ILE A 345 -8.64 4.44 -7.07
CA ILE A 345 -8.34 5.13 -5.82
C ILE A 345 -7.07 4.54 -5.19
N PHE A 346 -7.01 3.21 -5.04
CA PHE A 346 -5.85 2.49 -4.53
C PHE A 346 -4.58 2.86 -5.29
N ARG A 347 -4.59 2.70 -6.62
CA ARG A 347 -3.44 3.00 -7.48
C ARG A 347 -2.97 4.44 -7.31
N ASN A 348 -3.90 5.38 -7.29
CA ASN A 348 -3.55 6.79 -7.15
C ASN A 348 -2.88 7.03 -5.79
N VAL A 349 -3.48 6.59 -4.67
CA VAL A 349 -2.89 6.75 -3.34
C VAL A 349 -1.51 6.09 -3.25
N ILE A 350 -1.34 4.88 -3.79
CA ILE A 350 -0.03 4.22 -3.84
C ILE A 350 0.99 5.08 -4.61
N HIS A 351 0.62 5.66 -5.75
CA HIS A 351 1.50 6.58 -6.46
C HIS A 351 1.78 7.88 -5.71
N GLU A 352 0.86 8.40 -4.91
CA GLU A 352 1.08 9.61 -4.11
C GLU A 352 2.11 9.38 -3.00
N ILE A 353 2.05 8.20 -2.37
CA ILE A 353 2.92 7.90 -1.23
C ILE A 353 4.31 7.42 -1.64
N ILE A 354 4.52 6.90 -2.86
CA ILE A 354 5.84 6.40 -3.28
C ILE A 354 6.82 7.54 -3.57
N ASP A 355 8.05 7.41 -3.09
CA ASP A 355 9.17 8.27 -3.46
C ASP A 355 9.50 8.14 -4.95
N SER A 356 9.39 9.26 -5.66
CA SER A 356 9.59 9.34 -7.10
C SER A 356 11.01 8.94 -7.52
N CYS A 357 12.04 9.26 -6.71
CA CYS A 357 13.41 8.89 -7.02
C CYS A 357 13.63 7.37 -6.91
N SER A 358 13.09 6.74 -5.87
CA SER A 358 13.15 5.30 -5.65
C SER A 358 12.45 4.54 -6.78
N LEU A 359 11.28 5.01 -7.21
CA LEU A 359 10.56 4.43 -8.34
C LEU A 359 11.36 4.54 -9.66
N ILE A 360 11.98 5.69 -9.93
CA ILE A 360 12.82 5.88 -11.12
C ILE A 360 14.10 5.02 -11.06
N ASN A 361 14.77 4.97 -9.91
CA ASN A 361 15.97 4.15 -9.74
C ASN A 361 15.68 2.67 -9.96
N ASN A 362 14.58 2.17 -9.39
CA ASN A 362 14.15 0.80 -9.59
C ASN A 362 13.90 0.51 -11.09
N TYR A 363 13.26 1.44 -11.81
CA TYR A 363 13.09 1.28 -13.25
C TYR A 363 14.41 1.33 -14.04
N LEU A 364 15.33 2.23 -13.67
CA LEU A 364 16.66 2.32 -14.26
C LEU A 364 17.43 1.00 -14.10
N ASP A 365 17.38 0.37 -12.94
CA ASP A 365 18.07 -0.89 -12.67
C ASP A 365 17.50 -2.04 -13.49
N MET A 366 16.17 -2.14 -13.57
CA MET A 366 15.50 -3.11 -14.44
C MET A 366 15.84 -2.87 -15.92
N LEU A 367 15.79 -1.61 -16.37
CA LEU A 367 16.07 -1.24 -17.75
C LEU A 367 17.53 -1.54 -18.09
N GLY A 368 18.47 -1.22 -17.21
CA GLY A 368 19.89 -1.48 -17.38
C GLY A 368 20.20 -2.96 -17.59
N LYS A 369 19.53 -3.84 -16.83
CA LYS A 369 19.62 -5.30 -16.99
C LYS A 369 19.05 -5.77 -18.34
N SER A 370 17.95 -5.16 -18.81
CA SER A 370 17.26 -5.55 -20.05
C SER A 370 17.84 -4.97 -21.35
N VAL A 371 18.75 -4.00 -21.31
CA VAL A 371 19.32 -3.36 -22.52
C VAL A 371 20.04 -4.37 -23.43
N GLN A 372 20.54 -5.48 -22.89
CA GLN A 372 21.24 -6.54 -23.66
C GLN A 372 20.31 -7.68 -24.10
N THR A 373 19.06 -7.69 -23.66
CA THR A 373 18.08 -8.72 -23.98
C THR A 373 17.67 -8.63 -25.46
N GLN A 374 17.57 -9.78 -26.13
CA GLN A 374 17.07 -9.87 -27.51
C GLN A 374 15.65 -10.44 -27.60
N GLU A 375 15.11 -10.95 -26.49
CA GLU A 375 13.77 -11.54 -26.45
C GLU A 375 12.69 -10.45 -26.52
N LYS A 376 11.88 -10.46 -27.60
CA LYS A 376 10.87 -9.43 -27.89
C LYS A 376 9.81 -9.30 -26.79
N SER A 377 9.38 -10.42 -26.19
CA SER A 377 8.44 -10.47 -25.05
C SER A 377 8.98 -9.70 -23.85
N GLN A 378 10.22 -9.98 -23.43
CA GLN A 378 10.87 -9.27 -22.32
C GLN A 378 11.06 -7.77 -22.62
N LEU A 379 11.42 -7.44 -23.87
CA LEU A 379 11.56 -6.06 -24.32
C LEU A 379 10.24 -5.30 -24.32
N LYS A 380 9.11 -5.96 -24.60
CA LYS A 380 7.77 -5.35 -24.45
C LYS A 380 7.45 -5.05 -22.99
N VAL A 381 7.69 -6.02 -22.09
CA VAL A 381 7.42 -5.86 -20.66
C VAL A 381 8.25 -4.72 -20.06
N ILE A 382 9.55 -4.66 -20.34
CA ILE A 382 10.39 -3.58 -19.79
C ILE A 382 9.99 -2.20 -20.31
N VAL A 383 9.50 -2.11 -21.55
CA VAL A 383 8.98 -0.85 -22.09
C VAL A 383 7.62 -0.51 -21.46
N GLN A 384 6.73 -1.48 -21.24
CA GLN A 384 5.45 -1.26 -20.56
C GLN A 384 5.63 -0.73 -19.14
N ARG A 385 6.68 -1.16 -18.43
CA ARG A 385 7.03 -0.60 -17.09
C ARG A 385 7.22 0.92 -17.09
N GLY A 386 7.61 1.52 -18.21
CA GLY A 386 7.69 2.98 -18.29
C GLY A 386 6.34 3.68 -18.16
N ASN A 387 5.22 3.02 -18.48
CA ASN A 387 3.88 3.60 -18.32
C ASN A 387 3.55 3.85 -16.85
N VAL A 388 4.06 3.03 -15.94
CA VAL A 388 3.88 3.21 -14.50
C VAL A 388 4.47 4.55 -14.03
N LEU A 389 5.60 4.99 -14.59
CA LEU A 389 6.15 6.32 -14.32
C LEU A 389 5.31 7.44 -14.94
N VAL A 390 4.76 7.22 -16.14
CA VAL A 390 3.87 8.19 -16.78
C VAL A 390 2.61 8.41 -15.93
N GLU A 391 2.00 7.33 -15.43
CA GLU A 391 0.84 7.43 -14.53
C GLU A 391 1.21 8.04 -13.18
N HIS A 392 2.38 7.71 -12.62
CA HIS A 392 2.88 8.36 -11.40
C HIS A 392 2.92 9.89 -11.53
N PHE A 393 3.49 10.41 -12.61
CA PHE A 393 3.60 11.85 -12.88
C PHE A 393 2.36 12.46 -13.55
N ARG A 394 1.32 11.67 -13.82
CA ARG A 394 0.00 12.18 -14.21
C ARG A 394 -0.73 12.79 -13.02
N LEU A 395 -0.43 12.32 -11.81
CA LEU A 395 -1.00 12.86 -10.58
C LEU A 395 -0.46 14.28 -10.31
N PRO A 396 -1.32 15.27 -10.05
CA PRO A 396 -0.90 16.65 -9.81
C PRO A 396 0.14 16.78 -8.69
N VAL A 397 -0.02 16.03 -7.59
CA VAL A 397 0.90 16.06 -6.44
C VAL A 397 2.31 15.67 -6.87
N ASN A 398 2.48 14.61 -7.67
CA ASN A 398 3.79 14.16 -8.14
C ASN A 398 4.34 15.03 -9.28
N TYR A 399 3.47 15.53 -10.16
CA TYR A 399 3.89 16.44 -11.23
C TYR A 399 4.39 17.78 -10.67
N SER A 400 3.79 18.23 -9.57
CA SER A 400 4.14 19.50 -8.92
C SER A 400 5.53 19.48 -8.28
N THR A 401 6.06 18.30 -7.93
CA THR A 401 7.43 18.16 -7.40
C THR A 401 8.50 18.21 -8.48
N LEU A 402 8.13 18.41 -9.75
CA LEU A 402 9.09 18.57 -10.83
C LEU A 402 9.41 20.06 -11.03
N SER A 403 10.70 20.40 -11.01
CA SER A 403 11.21 21.67 -11.55
C SER A 403 10.79 21.89 -13.01
N GLU A 404 10.88 23.12 -13.52
CA GLU A 404 10.58 23.41 -14.93
C GLU A 404 11.44 22.61 -15.91
N ASP A 405 12.70 22.33 -15.55
CA ASP A 405 13.56 21.43 -16.31
C ASP A 405 13.07 19.98 -16.19
N GLY A 406 12.72 19.52 -14.98
CA GLY A 406 12.11 18.21 -14.75
C GLY A 406 10.84 17.98 -15.57
N LYS A 407 9.96 19.00 -15.67
CA LYS A 407 8.74 18.96 -16.50
C LYS A 407 9.04 18.82 -17.99
N ARG A 408 10.13 19.42 -18.48
CA ARG A 408 10.60 19.24 -19.87
C ARG A 408 11.11 17.82 -20.08
N VAL A 409 11.96 17.33 -19.17
CA VAL A 409 12.49 15.96 -19.23
C VAL A 409 11.37 14.91 -19.12
N HIS A 410 10.31 15.16 -18.34
CA HIS A 410 9.14 14.30 -18.28
C HIS A 410 8.39 14.22 -19.63
N LYS A 411 8.30 15.33 -20.38
CA LYS A 411 7.76 15.30 -21.75
C LYS A 411 8.65 14.47 -22.67
N ASP A 412 9.97 14.60 -22.55
CA ASP A 412 10.92 13.77 -23.29
C ASP A 412 10.76 12.28 -22.95
N LEU A 413 10.50 11.94 -21.68
CA LEU A 413 10.21 10.58 -21.23
C LEU A 413 9.01 9.99 -21.97
N ILE A 414 7.89 10.72 -22.00
CA ILE A 414 6.68 10.26 -22.70
C ILE A 414 6.97 10.02 -24.19
N LEU A 415 7.72 10.93 -24.83
CA LEU A 415 8.06 10.81 -26.25
C LEU A 415 8.94 9.59 -26.53
N ILE A 416 10.04 9.42 -25.79
CA ILE A 416 10.94 8.28 -26.02
C ILE A 416 10.27 6.95 -25.66
N LEU A 417 9.39 6.93 -24.66
CA LEU A 417 8.65 5.74 -24.29
C LEU A 417 7.73 5.27 -25.43
N ARG A 418 7.02 6.20 -26.09
CA ARG A 418 6.22 5.90 -27.28
C ARG A 418 7.08 5.37 -28.44
N GLU A 419 8.27 5.93 -28.65
CA GLU A 419 9.20 5.41 -29.65
C GLU A 419 9.68 3.99 -29.31
N CYS A 420 10.00 3.73 -28.05
CA CYS A 420 10.35 2.39 -27.57
C CYS A 420 9.19 1.40 -27.81
N GLN A 421 7.97 1.78 -27.44
CA GLN A 421 6.76 0.97 -27.66
C GLN A 421 6.56 0.64 -29.14
N ALA A 422 6.68 1.63 -30.02
CA ALA A 422 6.57 1.40 -31.46
C ALA A 422 7.62 0.39 -31.94
N VAL A 423 8.88 0.54 -31.52
CA VAL A 423 9.98 -0.31 -31.97
C VAL A 423 9.86 -1.76 -31.47
N VAL A 424 9.34 -1.99 -30.26
CA VAL A 424 9.17 -3.35 -29.70
C VAL A 424 7.85 -4.02 -30.14
N SER A 425 6.86 -3.25 -30.56
CA SER A 425 5.54 -3.76 -30.95
C SER A 425 5.38 -4.05 -32.44
N LEU A 426 6.23 -3.52 -33.32
CA LEU A 426 6.19 -3.80 -34.76
C LEU A 426 6.34 -5.30 -35.05
N ASP A 427 5.49 -5.84 -35.92
CA ASP A 427 5.58 -7.24 -36.39
C ASP A 427 6.70 -7.46 -37.41
N ILE A 428 7.19 -6.37 -38.00
CA ILE A 428 8.34 -6.39 -38.91
C ILE A 428 9.64 -6.45 -38.09
N PRO A 429 10.63 -7.27 -38.48
CA PRO A 429 11.92 -7.31 -37.81
C PRO A 429 12.61 -5.94 -37.85
N VAL A 430 12.80 -5.34 -36.68
CA VAL A 430 13.59 -4.11 -36.50
C VAL A 430 15.02 -4.50 -36.17
N ASP A 431 16.00 -3.78 -36.73
CA ASP A 431 17.42 -3.95 -36.38
C ASP A 431 17.60 -3.89 -34.85
N PRO A 432 18.13 -4.96 -34.20
CA PRO A 432 18.36 -4.98 -32.76
C PRO A 432 19.17 -3.79 -32.26
N LYS A 433 20.11 -3.26 -33.06
CA LYS A 433 20.89 -2.07 -32.69
C LYS A 433 20.01 -0.83 -32.53
N ARG A 434 18.93 -0.72 -33.31
CA ARG A 434 17.95 0.38 -33.20
C ARG A 434 17.13 0.26 -31.92
N VAL A 435 16.72 -0.96 -31.56
CA VAL A 435 16.01 -1.23 -30.29
C VAL A 435 16.89 -0.83 -29.10
N VAL A 436 18.13 -1.35 -29.06
CA VAL A 436 19.10 -1.04 -28.01
C VAL A 436 19.38 0.46 -27.92
N LYS A 437 19.53 1.14 -29.07
CA LYS A 437 19.74 2.60 -29.10
C LYS A 437 18.57 3.35 -28.44
N ARG A 438 17.33 2.92 -28.68
CA ARG A 438 16.14 3.56 -28.08
C ARG A 438 16.06 3.32 -26.57
N LEU A 439 16.32 2.10 -26.11
CA LEU A 439 16.39 1.80 -24.68
C LEU A 439 17.50 2.58 -23.96
N LYS A 440 18.66 2.78 -24.59
CA LYS A 440 19.74 3.62 -24.04
C LYS A 440 19.35 5.09 -23.93
N ILE A 441 18.56 5.60 -24.87
CA ILE A 441 18.04 6.97 -24.80
C ILE A 441 17.01 7.07 -23.68
N LEU A 442 16.09 6.10 -23.56
CA LEU A 442 15.13 6.02 -22.45
C LEU A 442 15.85 6.02 -21.10
N TYR A 443 16.88 5.19 -20.94
CA TYR A 443 17.72 5.17 -19.74
C TYR A 443 18.33 6.54 -19.43
N SER A 444 18.88 7.20 -20.46
CA SER A 444 19.50 8.53 -20.31
C SER A 444 18.48 9.61 -19.91
N VAL A 445 17.26 9.55 -20.45
CA VAL A 445 16.17 10.49 -20.11
C VAL A 445 15.69 10.27 -18.67
N LEU A 446 15.54 9.01 -18.24
CA LEU A 446 15.18 8.66 -16.87
C LEU A 446 16.25 9.10 -15.86
N ALA A 447 17.53 8.88 -16.17
CA ALA A 447 18.63 9.34 -15.32
C ALA A 447 18.60 10.86 -15.14
N LYS A 448 18.37 11.61 -16.22
CA LYS A 448 18.18 13.07 -16.15
C LYS A 448 16.97 13.45 -15.28
N LEU A 449 15.84 12.76 -15.44
CA LEU A 449 14.63 13.04 -14.66
C LEU A 449 14.88 12.87 -13.16
N ARG A 450 15.53 11.76 -12.76
CA ARG A 450 15.95 11.53 -11.38
C ARG A 450 16.84 12.64 -10.85
N ASP A 451 17.83 13.05 -11.64
CA ASP A 451 18.77 14.10 -11.23
C ASP A 451 18.07 15.46 -11.08
N SER A 452 17.05 15.75 -11.91
CA SER A 452 16.23 16.95 -11.80
C SER A 452 15.36 16.98 -10.52
N ILE A 453 14.94 15.81 -10.01
CA ILE A 453 14.21 15.70 -8.73
C ILE A 453 15.17 15.79 -7.54
N SER A 454 16.33 15.14 -7.63
CA SER A 454 17.31 15.08 -6.53
C SER A 454 17.96 16.43 -6.21
N LYS A 455 18.03 17.34 -7.18
CA LYS A 455 18.65 18.67 -7.01
C LYS A 455 17.84 19.63 -6.14
N GLU A 456 16.52 19.52 -6.10
CA GLU A 456 15.67 20.39 -5.25
C GLU A 456 15.70 19.96 -3.77
N ASN A 457 15.95 18.69 -3.47
CA ASN A 457 16.09 18.20 -2.08
C ASN A 457 17.40 18.64 -1.40
N LEU A 458 18.27 19.36 -2.11
CA LEU A 458 19.59 19.81 -1.66
C LEU A 458 19.69 21.33 -1.48
N ASP A 459 18.58 22.07 -1.47
CA ASP A 459 18.56 23.48 -1.09
C ASP A 459 18.20 23.67 0.40
N PRO A 460 19.15 23.60 1.35
CA PRO A 460 19.17 24.52 2.47
C PRO A 460 19.96 25.76 2.07
N ASP A 461 19.46 26.93 2.47
CA ASP A 461 20.17 28.21 2.44
C ASP A 461 21.69 28.08 2.66
N CYS A 462 22.49 28.36 1.64
CA CYS A 462 23.70 29.19 1.77
C CYS A 462 24.42 29.40 0.44
N SER A 463 24.56 30.68 0.10
CA SER A 463 25.70 31.18 -0.65
C SER A 463 27.02 30.69 -0.04
N VAL A 464 27.88 30.11 -0.89
CA VAL A 464 29.31 30.43 -1.08
C VAL A 464 30.04 29.18 -1.60
N VAL A 465 30.30 29.24 -2.91
CA VAL A 465 31.42 28.71 -3.70
C VAL A 465 32.57 28.07 -2.89
N THR A 466 32.88 26.80 -3.15
CA THR A 466 34.16 26.43 -3.81
C THR A 466 34.14 24.99 -4.35
N GLN A 467 34.67 24.86 -5.58
CA GLN A 467 34.89 23.62 -6.33
C GLN A 467 36.09 22.84 -5.78
N GLU A 468 36.02 21.51 -5.78
CA GLU A 468 36.89 20.64 -6.62
C GLU A 468 36.41 19.16 -6.58
N PRO A 469 36.68 18.35 -7.63
CA PRO A 469 36.09 17.02 -7.83
C PRO A 469 37.04 15.88 -7.44
N ILE A 470 36.54 14.71 -7.03
CA ILE A 470 37.26 13.41 -7.02
C ILE A 470 36.27 12.22 -6.73
N PRO A 471 36.58 10.97 -7.13
CA PRO A 471 35.70 10.08 -7.90
C PRO A 471 35.14 8.83 -7.18
N CYS A 472 34.39 8.04 -7.96
CA CYS A 472 33.71 6.78 -7.64
C CYS A 472 34.50 5.70 -6.89
N ASN A 473 33.72 4.93 -6.11
CA ASN A 473 33.87 3.58 -5.57
C ASN A 473 34.47 3.38 -4.16
N VAL A 474 33.88 2.37 -3.51
CA VAL A 474 34.26 1.64 -2.28
C VAL A 474 33.52 2.05 -0.99
N THR A 475 32.58 1.17 -0.62
CA THR A 475 32.23 0.69 0.73
C THR A 475 32.50 1.65 1.89
N ARG A 476 31.48 2.45 2.26
CA ARG A 476 31.51 3.23 3.51
C ARG A 476 31.03 2.39 4.68
N THR A 477 31.98 1.97 5.50
CA THR A 477 31.82 1.62 6.91
C THR A 477 31.21 2.82 7.65
N PHE A 478 30.01 2.64 8.22
CA PHE A 478 29.39 3.65 9.08
C PHE A 478 30.05 3.65 10.45
N VAL A 479 30.75 4.74 10.78
CA VAL A 479 31.15 5.08 12.15
C VAL A 479 30.00 5.89 12.76
N ARG A 480 29.44 5.36 13.85
CA ARG A 480 28.33 5.90 14.63
C ARG A 480 28.81 7.12 15.42
N ASN A 481 28.11 8.25 15.31
CA ASN A 481 28.18 9.34 16.28
C ASN A 481 26.77 9.57 16.85
N SER A 482 26.69 9.60 18.16
CA SER A 482 25.50 9.29 18.96
C SER A 482 24.58 10.50 19.21
N ARG A 483 23.31 10.16 19.48
CA ARG A 483 22.22 10.93 20.11
C ARG A 483 21.38 11.86 19.22
N SER A 484 20.27 11.31 18.75
CA SER A 484 18.95 11.97 18.77
C SER A 484 17.84 10.91 18.77
N VAL A 485 16.97 10.94 19.78
CA VAL A 485 15.65 10.27 19.75
C VAL A 485 14.79 11.02 18.74
N SER A 486 14.86 10.60 17.48
CA SER A 486 13.87 10.94 16.44
C SER A 486 14.25 10.26 15.12
N LYS A 487 13.32 9.44 14.62
CA LYS A 487 13.14 9.03 13.22
C LYS A 487 14.34 8.36 12.53
N ARG A 488 14.56 7.08 12.83
CA ARG A 488 15.25 6.15 11.92
C ARG A 488 14.22 5.55 10.98
N HIS A 489 13.78 6.26 9.94
CA HIS A 489 12.78 5.71 9.01
C HIS A 489 13.30 5.86 7.57
N ARG A 490 13.58 4.72 6.91
CA ARG A 490 14.09 4.63 5.54
C ARG A 490 13.14 3.84 4.63
N SER A 491 11.85 4.16 4.68
CA SER A 491 10.87 3.57 3.76
C SER A 491 10.96 4.23 2.38
N PHE A 492 10.50 3.53 1.34
CA PHE A 492 10.29 4.09 -0.01
C PHE A 492 9.08 5.05 -0.06
N VAL A 493 8.37 5.23 1.06
CA VAL A 493 7.22 6.13 1.17
C VAL A 493 7.70 7.56 1.46
N LYS A 494 7.19 8.54 0.72
CA LYS A 494 7.40 9.96 0.95
C LYS A 494 7.03 10.31 2.39
N GLN A 495 7.98 10.88 3.12
CA GLN A 495 7.71 11.45 4.42
C GLN A 495 7.31 12.92 4.24
N SER A 496 6.00 13.21 4.27
CA SER A 496 5.52 14.59 4.36
C SER A 496 4.91 14.85 5.74
N GLY A 497 5.29 15.98 6.35
CA GLY A 497 4.48 16.63 7.38
C GLY A 497 3.47 17.54 6.68
N ASN A 498 2.20 17.38 7.02
CA ASN A 498 1.04 18.13 6.50
C ASN A 498 0.89 18.09 4.99
N CYS A 499 0.21 17.05 4.51
CA CYS A 499 -0.33 17.01 3.16
C CYS A 499 -1.59 17.91 3.10
N SER A 500 -1.42 19.19 2.77
CA SER A 500 -2.55 20.03 2.38
C SER A 500 -2.89 19.73 0.92
N VAL A 501 -3.94 18.94 0.69
CA VAL A 501 -4.49 18.74 -0.66
C VAL A 501 -5.64 19.72 -0.86
N LEU A 502 -5.44 20.66 -1.78
CA LEU A 502 -6.46 21.52 -2.36
C LEU A 502 -7.50 20.70 -3.13
N ASP A 503 -8.77 21.10 -2.96
CA ASP A 503 -9.96 20.58 -3.64
C ASP A 503 -9.69 20.24 -5.12
N THR A 504 -9.78 18.95 -5.45
CA THR A 504 -9.85 18.48 -6.84
C THR A 504 -11.29 18.09 -7.13
N GLN A 505 -12.17 19.09 -7.31
CA GLN A 505 -13.56 18.83 -7.71
C GLN A 505 -13.99 19.45 -9.05
N ASP A 506 -13.23 20.40 -9.61
CA ASP A 506 -13.61 21.00 -10.90
C ASP A 506 -12.80 20.40 -12.05
N LYS A 507 -13.28 19.27 -12.62
CA LYS A 507 -13.17 18.90 -14.06
C LYS A 507 -13.50 17.45 -14.45
N LEU A 508 -14.19 16.66 -13.61
CA LEU A 508 -14.62 15.30 -13.97
C LEU A 508 -16.12 15.15 -14.23
N VAL A 509 -16.89 16.26 -14.27
CA VAL A 509 -18.31 16.26 -14.61
C VAL A 509 -18.52 16.88 -15.99
N GLU A 510 -18.18 16.16 -17.04
CA GLU A 510 -18.77 16.38 -18.37
C GLU A 510 -18.98 15.02 -19.05
N SER A 511 -19.90 14.23 -18.49
CA SER A 511 -20.98 13.57 -19.24
C SER A 511 -21.74 12.60 -18.32
N ILE A 512 -22.92 13.02 -17.89
CA ILE A 512 -24.15 12.28 -17.54
C ILE A 512 -24.88 13.20 -16.54
N ASN A 513 -25.74 14.06 -17.08
CA ASN A 513 -26.71 14.80 -16.29
C ASN A 513 -27.68 13.78 -15.69
N ASN A 514 -27.61 13.61 -14.37
CA ASN A 514 -28.74 13.32 -13.51
C ASN A 514 -28.38 13.92 -12.14
N ASP A 515 -29.03 15.03 -11.79
CA ASP A 515 -28.98 15.63 -10.46
C ASP A 515 -29.48 14.58 -9.45
N SER A 516 -28.55 14.00 -8.67
CA SER A 516 -28.86 13.18 -7.50
C SER A 516 -28.80 14.09 -6.27
N ASP A 517 -29.98 14.44 -5.73
CA ASP A 517 -30.20 15.26 -4.52
C ASP A 517 -29.80 14.53 -3.21
N LEU A 518 -28.75 13.72 -3.21
CA LEU A 518 -28.45 12.84 -2.09
C LEU A 518 -27.52 13.43 -1.02
N ILE A 519 -27.90 13.15 0.23
CA ILE A 519 -27.14 13.34 1.47
C ILE A 519 -25.79 12.58 1.45
N SER A 520 -25.59 11.62 0.53
CA SER A 520 -24.31 10.92 0.32
C SER A 520 -23.15 11.87 0.02
N PHE A 521 -23.40 13.01 -0.64
CA PHE A 521 -22.40 14.05 -0.84
C PHE A 521 -22.02 14.75 0.47
N GLN A 522 -22.99 14.99 1.36
CA GLN A 522 -22.76 15.61 2.67
C GLN A 522 -22.03 14.66 3.63
N LEU A 523 -22.25 13.35 3.52
CA LEU A 523 -21.49 12.33 4.26
C LEU A 523 -19.99 12.36 3.92
N ASN A 524 -19.64 12.57 2.64
CA ASN A 524 -18.24 12.71 2.21
C ASN A 524 -17.56 13.96 2.80
N GLU A 525 -18.30 15.07 2.99
CA GLU A 525 -17.78 16.27 3.65
C GLU A 525 -17.56 16.08 5.16
N ILE A 526 -18.42 15.33 5.84
CA ILE A 526 -18.27 15.04 7.27
C ILE A 526 -17.07 14.12 7.54
N LEU A 527 -16.79 13.18 6.62
CA LEU A 527 -15.61 12.31 6.67
C LEU A 527 -14.33 12.96 6.14
N ARG A 528 -14.33 14.25 5.77
CA ARG A 528 -13.07 14.98 5.54
C ARG A 528 -12.27 15.00 6.84
N LEU A 529 -11.28 14.10 6.88
CA LEU A 529 -10.18 14.05 7.85
C LEU A 529 -9.25 15.21 7.47
N ASP A 530 -9.29 16.29 8.26
CA ASP A 530 -8.30 17.37 8.26
C ASP A 530 -7.07 17.00 9.09
#